data_AF-A0A1F3VWQ3-F1
#
_entry.id   AF-A0A1F3VWQ3-F1
#
_cell.length_a   1.000
_cell.length_b   1.000
_cell.length_c   1.000
_cell.angle_alpha   90.00
_cell.angle_beta   90.00
_cell.angle_gamma   90.00
#
_symmetry.space_group_name_H-M   'P 1'
#
loop_
_entity.id
_entity.type
_entity.pdbx_description
1 polymer ?
#
loop_
_entity_poly.entity_id
_entity_poly.type
_entity_poly.pdbx_seq_one_letter_code
_entity_poly.pdbx_strand_id
1 'polypeptide(L)'
;MLESDDFSMVGDDRTIIRIIDNNYFLFGSWCHGSTPIVSNKKLPFNKIFILNQSPDNRISPITSNHEKIQKIMQCIVKPFAMKQQWDNIFATVDNIISKINFYLLEFNLNGNIGQLVKECYERDPS
;
A
#
# COMPACT_ATOMS: atom_id res chain seq x y z
N MET A 1 9.83 -0.66 -17.26
CA MET A 1 10.12 0.77 -17.02
C MET A 1 9.51 1.09 -15.66
N LEU A 2 10.28 0.93 -14.59
CA LEU A 2 9.78 0.95 -13.20
C LEU A 2 10.09 2.26 -12.47
N GLU A 3 10.90 3.12 -13.09
CA GLU A 3 11.14 4.50 -12.66
C GLU A 3 10.92 5.42 -13.86
N SER A 4 10.21 6.51 -13.63
CA SER A 4 10.08 7.66 -14.54
C SER A 4 10.14 8.94 -13.71
N ASP A 5 10.23 10.11 -14.34
CA ASP A 5 10.24 11.39 -13.62
C ASP A 5 9.01 11.57 -12.71
N ASP A 6 7.90 10.90 -13.05
CA ASP A 6 6.63 10.96 -12.33
C ASP A 6 6.47 9.88 -11.24
N PHE A 7 7.27 8.80 -11.25
CA PHE A 7 7.07 7.64 -10.37
C PHE A 7 8.38 7.05 -9.85
N SER A 8 8.44 6.89 -8.53
CA SER A 8 9.54 6.21 -7.83
C SER A 8 9.05 4.96 -7.11
N MET A 9 9.82 3.86 -7.20
CA MET A 9 9.52 2.60 -6.53
C MET A 9 10.37 2.41 -5.26
N VAL A 10 9.77 1.88 -4.20
CA VAL A 10 10.45 1.62 -2.91
C VAL A 10 10.64 0.14 -2.63
N GLY A 11 9.74 -0.70 -3.11
CA GLY A 11 9.75 -2.15 -2.93
C GLY A 11 8.69 -2.80 -3.83
N ASP A 12 8.82 -4.12 -4.02
CA ASP A 12 7.97 -4.92 -4.92
C ASP A 12 7.15 -5.96 -4.13
N ASP A 13 7.84 -6.92 -3.50
CA ASP A 13 7.21 -8.02 -2.75
C ASP A 13 6.92 -7.62 -1.29
N ARG A 14 7.99 -7.35 -0.54
CA ARG A 14 7.90 -7.03 0.89
C ARG A 14 8.31 -5.60 1.11
N THR A 15 7.38 -4.84 1.67
CA THR A 15 7.61 -3.45 2.03
C THR A 15 7.26 -3.25 3.49
N ILE A 16 8.01 -2.39 4.18
CA ILE A 16 7.83 -2.16 5.61
C ILE A 16 7.08 -0.85 5.79
N ILE A 17 5.98 -0.90 6.52
CA ILE A 17 5.26 0.29 6.98
C ILE A 17 5.74 0.62 8.39
N ARG A 18 6.10 1.88 8.63
CA ARG A 18 6.35 2.40 9.98
C ARG A 18 5.60 3.71 10.20
N ILE A 19 5.14 3.89 11.43
CA ILE A 19 4.56 5.13 11.91
C ILE A 19 5.63 5.82 12.76
N ILE A 20 6.02 7.04 12.39
CA ILE A 20 7.06 7.83 13.06
C ILE A 20 6.50 9.23 13.23
N ASP A 21 6.45 9.74 14.46
CA ASP A 21 5.89 11.07 14.78
C ASP A 21 4.52 11.32 14.13
N ASN A 22 3.61 10.34 14.24
CA ASN A 22 2.27 10.32 13.63
C ASN A 22 2.23 10.39 12.09
N ASN A 23 3.37 10.22 11.42
CA ASN A 23 3.47 10.17 9.96
C ASN A 23 3.69 8.74 9.48
N TYR A 24 3.14 8.42 8.31
CA TYR A 24 3.11 7.07 7.74
C TYR A 24 4.16 6.96 6.64
N PHE A 25 5.09 6.03 6.82
CA PHE A 25 6.21 5.88 5.93
C PHE A 25 6.33 4.46 5.40
N LEU A 26 6.65 4.38 4.11
CA LEU A 26 6.96 3.18 3.39
C LEU A 26 8.48 3.07 3.25
N PHE A 27 9.03 1.89 3.57
CA PHE A 27 10.45 1.57 3.48
C PHE A 27 10.66 0.30 2.67
N GLY A 28 11.67 0.32 1.81
CA GLY A 28 12.09 -0.85 1.06
C GLY A 28 12.64 -1.94 1.99
N SER A 29 12.40 -3.20 1.62
CA SER A 29 13.05 -4.36 2.22
C SER A 29 14.47 -4.51 1.67
N TRP A 30 15.41 -4.96 2.50
CA TRP A 30 16.76 -5.37 2.08
C TRP A 30 16.75 -6.65 1.24
N CYS A 31 15.75 -7.51 1.41
CA CYS A 31 15.51 -8.65 0.54
C CYS A 31 14.81 -8.15 -0.72
N HIS A 32 15.57 -8.05 -1.81
CA HIS A 32 15.02 -7.80 -3.14
C HIS A 32 14.17 -8.96 -3.61
N GLY A 33 13.05 -8.64 -4.26
CA GLY A 33 12.39 -9.56 -5.17
C GLY A 33 13.11 -9.59 -6.52
N SER A 34 12.36 -9.52 -7.61
CA SER A 34 12.85 -9.64 -9.00
C SER A 34 13.60 -8.40 -9.52
N THR A 35 13.50 -7.27 -8.81
CA THR A 35 13.98 -5.96 -9.27
C THR A 35 15.09 -5.42 -8.35
N PRO A 36 16.26 -5.02 -8.88
CA PRO A 36 17.42 -4.59 -8.08
C PRO A 36 17.30 -3.14 -7.55
N ILE A 37 16.08 -2.69 -7.24
CA ILE A 37 15.85 -1.39 -6.62
C ILE A 37 15.76 -1.60 -5.09
N VAL A 38 16.90 -1.69 -4.37
CA VAL A 38 16.86 -1.34 -2.93
C VAL A 38 16.99 0.16 -2.92
N SER A 39 15.90 0.82 -2.57
CA SER A 39 16.01 2.20 -2.15
C SER A 39 15.89 2.24 -0.63
N ASN A 40 16.92 2.74 0.06
CA ASN A 40 16.79 3.18 1.46
C ASN A 40 15.88 4.42 1.58
N LYS A 41 15.18 4.80 0.51
CA LYS A 41 14.22 5.90 0.47
C LYS A 41 13.07 5.60 1.41
N LYS A 42 12.82 6.58 2.27
CA LYS A 42 11.61 6.70 3.07
C LYS A 42 10.61 7.51 2.27
N LEU A 43 9.49 6.92 1.86
CA LEU A 43 8.42 7.67 1.18
C LEU A 43 7.20 7.80 2.09
N PRO A 44 6.65 9.01 2.28
CA PRO A 44 5.36 9.16 2.93
C PRO A 44 4.25 8.56 2.04
N PHE A 45 3.20 8.02 2.65
CA PHE A 45 2.03 7.54 1.92
C PHE A 45 0.74 7.89 2.66
N ASN A 46 -0.33 8.13 1.90
CA ASN A 46 -1.66 8.48 2.42
C ASN A 46 -2.80 7.59 1.84
N LYS A 47 -2.48 6.72 0.87
CA LYS A 47 -3.45 5.89 0.15
C LYS A 47 -2.93 4.45 0.02
N ILE A 48 -3.84 3.49 0.16
CA ILE A 48 -3.61 2.06 -0.09
C ILE A 48 -4.62 1.59 -1.15
N PHE A 49 -4.11 1.01 -2.23
CA PHE A 49 -4.93 0.40 -3.28
C PHE A 49 -4.90 -1.12 -3.14
N ILE A 50 -6.07 -1.73 -3.01
CA ILE A 50 -6.24 -3.19 -3.04
C ILE A 50 -6.58 -3.58 -4.48
N LEU A 51 -5.70 -4.34 -5.10
CA LEU A 51 -5.84 -4.73 -6.51
C LEU A 51 -6.90 -5.83 -6.66
N ASN A 52 -7.77 -5.70 -7.65
CA ASN A 52 -8.73 -6.72 -8.04
C ASN A 52 -8.89 -6.75 -9.57
N GLN A 53 -8.63 -7.88 -10.21
CA GLN A 53 -8.81 -7.97 -11.66
C GLN A 53 -10.31 -7.96 -12.00
N SER A 54 -10.71 -7.16 -12.98
CA SER A 54 -12.11 -6.91 -13.37
C SER A 54 -12.20 -6.64 -14.87
N PRO A 55 -13.36 -6.80 -15.53
CA PRO A 55 -13.54 -6.41 -16.93
C PRO A 55 -13.34 -4.90 -17.15
N ASP A 56 -13.63 -4.10 -16.12
CA ASP A 56 -13.62 -2.64 -16.17
C ASP A 56 -12.56 -2.04 -15.24
N ASN A 57 -12.02 -0.88 -15.62
CA ASN A 57 -11.12 -0.10 -14.78
C ASN A 57 -11.95 0.82 -13.87
N ARG A 58 -11.85 0.67 -12.54
CA ARG A 58 -12.49 1.58 -11.57
C ARG A 58 -11.72 1.67 -10.26
N ILE A 59 -11.86 2.81 -9.59
CA ILE A 59 -11.31 3.03 -8.25
C ILE A 59 -12.46 3.42 -7.33
N SER A 60 -12.71 2.61 -6.32
CA SER A 60 -13.82 2.81 -5.37
C SER A 60 -13.28 2.87 -3.93
N PRO A 61 -13.70 3.84 -3.10
CA PRO A 61 -13.25 3.88 -1.71
C PRO A 61 -13.79 2.69 -0.92
N ILE A 62 -12.95 2.10 -0.07
CA ILE A 62 -13.34 1.07 0.89
C ILE A 62 -13.64 1.78 2.21
N THR A 63 -14.92 1.87 2.58
CA THR A 63 -15.37 2.59 3.78
C THR A 63 -15.54 1.68 5.00
N SER A 64 -15.81 0.39 4.79
CA SER A 64 -16.00 -0.58 5.86
C SER A 64 -14.66 -0.92 6.53
N ASN A 65 -14.53 -0.61 7.83
CA ASN A 65 -13.35 -1.00 8.60
C ASN A 65 -13.15 -2.52 8.63
N HIS A 66 -14.24 -3.29 8.69
CA HIS A 66 -14.17 -4.74 8.61
C HIS A 66 -13.54 -5.20 7.29
N GLU A 67 -13.96 -4.61 6.16
CA GLU A 67 -13.41 -4.93 4.85
C GLU A 67 -11.93 -4.51 4.73
N LYS A 68 -11.57 -3.32 5.22
CA LYS A 68 -10.17 -2.85 5.28
C LYS A 68 -9.29 -3.84 6.04
N ILE A 69 -9.73 -4.27 7.23
CA ILE A 69 -9.02 -5.24 8.07
C ILE A 69 -8.86 -6.56 7.33
N GLN A 70 -9.95 -7.11 6.76
CA GLN A 70 -9.89 -8.38 6.05
C GLN A 70 -8.88 -8.35 4.90
N LYS A 71 -8.86 -7.27 4.11
CA LYS A 71 -7.96 -7.12 2.96
C LYS A 71 -6.51 -6.90 3.40
N ILE A 72 -6.23 -5.99 4.33
CA ILE A 72 -4.85 -5.73 4.75
C ILE A 72 -4.23 -6.93 5.46
N MET A 73 -4.99 -7.68 6.26
CA MET A 73 -4.50 -8.86 6.96
C MET A 73 -4.05 -9.99 6.01
N GLN A 74 -4.57 -10.03 4.78
CA GLN A 74 -4.12 -10.97 3.75
C GLN A 74 -2.75 -10.58 3.16
N CYS A 75 -2.36 -9.30 3.27
CA CYS A 75 -1.10 -8.77 2.75
C CYS A 75 0.03 -8.74 3.79
N ILE A 76 -0.25 -9.04 5.06
CA ILE A 76 0.74 -8.97 6.14
C ILE A 76 1.54 -10.27 6.20
N VAL A 77 2.87 -10.13 6.21
CA VAL A 77 3.78 -11.22 6.56
C VAL A 77 3.58 -11.56 8.04
N LYS A 78 3.02 -12.75 8.31
CA LYS A 78 2.70 -13.19 9.67
C LYS A 78 3.97 -13.38 10.50
N PRO A 79 4.04 -12.82 11.72
CA PRO A 79 5.20 -12.99 12.58
C PRO A 79 5.26 -14.42 13.12
N PHE A 80 6.47 -14.91 13.38
CA PHE A 80 6.68 -16.20 14.02
C PHE A 80 6.38 -16.09 15.53
N ALA A 81 5.09 -16.29 15.85
CA ALA A 81 4.51 -16.76 17.12
C ALA A 81 4.61 -15.90 18.41
N MET A 82 5.40 -14.83 18.50
CA MET A 82 5.41 -14.03 19.74
C MET A 82 4.15 -13.14 19.84
N LYS A 83 3.39 -13.27 20.94
CA LYS A 83 2.18 -12.47 21.22
C LYS A 83 2.41 -10.97 21.03
N GLN A 84 3.51 -10.45 21.57
CA GLN A 84 3.86 -9.03 21.48
C GLN A 84 4.00 -8.53 20.02
N GLN A 85 4.47 -9.38 19.11
CA GLN A 85 4.58 -9.01 17.69
C GLN A 85 3.20 -8.86 17.05
N TRP A 86 2.24 -9.72 17.43
CA TRP A 86 0.86 -9.60 16.99
C TRP A 86 0.19 -8.33 17.54
N ASP A 87 0.39 -8.03 18.82
CA ASP A 87 -0.15 -6.82 19.44
C ASP A 87 0.33 -5.55 18.70
N ASN A 88 1.62 -5.51 18.33
CA ASN A 88 2.17 -4.41 17.55
C ASN A 88 1.59 -4.33 16.13
N ILE A 89 1.36 -5.47 15.47
CA ILE A 89 0.74 -5.52 14.14
C ILE A 89 -0.68 -5.00 14.21
N PHE A 90 -1.49 -5.47 15.16
CA PHE A 90 -2.87 -5.02 15.29
C PHE A 90 -2.96 -3.53 15.61
N ALA A 91 -2.12 -3.02 16.52
CA ALA A 91 -2.05 -1.59 16.79
C ALA A 91 -1.66 -0.77 15.54
N THR A 92 -0.73 -1.28 14.73
CA THR A 92 -0.31 -0.63 13.49
C THR A 92 -1.44 -0.64 12.46
N VAL A 93 -2.11 -1.78 12.27
CA VAL A 93 -3.25 -1.92 11.36
C VAL A 93 -4.37 -0.97 11.77
N ASP A 94 -4.72 -0.91 13.05
CA ASP A 94 -5.76 -0.02 13.57
C ASP A 94 -5.46 1.47 13.28
N ASN A 95 -4.20 1.88 13.48
CA ASN A 95 -3.75 3.23 13.12
C ASN A 95 -3.78 3.50 11.61
N ILE A 96 -3.51 2.49 10.77
CA ILE A 96 -3.57 2.65 9.32
C ILE A 96 -5.01 2.76 8.84
N ILE A 97 -5.91 1.86 9.25
CA ILE A 97 -7.30 1.86 8.76
C ILE A 97 -8.09 3.13 9.13
N SER A 98 -7.67 3.80 10.21
CA SER A 98 -8.32 5.00 10.75
C SER A 98 -7.81 6.31 10.14
N LYS A 99 -6.61 6.32 9.53
CA LYS A 99 -5.98 7.54 8.98
C LYS A 99 -5.65 7.48 7.50
N ILE A 100 -5.47 6.28 6.95
CA ILE A 100 -5.10 6.07 5.56
C ILE A 100 -6.34 5.73 4.74
N ASN A 101 -6.43 6.32 3.55
CA ASN A 101 -7.51 6.05 2.62
C ASN A 101 -7.29 4.72 1.90
N PHE A 102 -8.30 3.85 1.91
CA PHE A 102 -8.26 2.57 1.21
C PHE A 102 -9.16 2.63 -0.02
N TYR A 103 -8.68 2.08 -1.13
CA TYR A 103 -9.43 1.97 -2.36
C TYR A 103 -9.36 0.55 -2.90
N LEU A 104 -10.47 0.07 -3.45
CA LEU A 104 -10.49 -1.07 -4.35
C LEU A 104 -10.13 -0.55 -5.74
N LEU A 105 -9.01 -1.03 -6.27
CA LEU A 105 -8.54 -0.71 -7.61
C LEU A 105 -8.85 -1.91 -8.49
N GLU A 106 -9.89 -1.74 -9.30
CA GLU A 106 -10.30 -2.72 -10.28
C GLU A 106 -9.69 -2.40 -11.62
N PHE A 107 -9.09 -3.40 -12.24
CA PHE A 107 -8.34 -3.21 -13.47
C PHE A 107 -8.53 -4.35 -14.45
N ASN A 108 -8.53 -3.99 -15.73
CA ASN A 108 -8.30 -4.89 -16.85
C ASN A 108 -6.87 -4.70 -17.39
N LEU A 109 -6.53 -5.46 -18.43
CA LEU A 109 -5.17 -5.49 -18.97
C LEU A 109 -4.91 -4.47 -20.08
N ASN A 110 -5.81 -3.49 -20.30
CA ASN A 110 -5.65 -2.51 -21.38
C ASN A 110 -4.68 -1.35 -21.04
N GLY A 111 -4.20 -1.27 -19.79
CA GLY A 111 -3.22 -0.27 -19.35
C GLY A 111 -3.81 1.08 -18.91
N ASN A 112 -5.11 1.34 -19.13
CA ASN A 112 -5.73 2.65 -18.84
C ASN A 112 -5.88 2.93 -17.34
N ILE A 113 -5.69 1.92 -16.48
CA ILE A 113 -5.77 2.08 -15.03
C ILE A 113 -4.72 3.06 -14.48
N GLY A 114 -3.56 3.18 -15.14
CA GLY A 114 -2.50 4.10 -14.72
C GLY A 114 -2.95 5.56 -14.69
N GLN A 115 -3.78 5.98 -15.65
CA GLN A 115 -4.33 7.34 -15.70
C GLN A 115 -5.30 7.59 -14.54
N LEU A 116 -6.18 6.62 -14.23
CA LEU A 116 -7.11 6.74 -13.10
C LEU A 116 -6.38 6.85 -11.76
N VAL A 117 -5.26 6.14 -11.59
CA VAL A 117 -4.41 6.26 -10.39
C VAL A 117 -3.79 7.65 -10.28
N LYS A 118 -3.28 8.21 -11.39
CA LYS A 118 -2.73 9.58 -11.43
C LYS A 118 -3.78 10.62 -11.05
N GLU A 119 -4.97 10.55 -11.65
CA GLU A 119 -6.08 11.45 -11.32
C GLU A 119 -6.54 11.31 -9.85
N CYS A 120 -6.53 10.09 -9.30
CA CYS A 120 -6.86 9.85 -7.89
C CYS A 120 -5.81 10.45 -6.94
N TYR A 121 -4.53 10.44 -7.35
CA TYR A 121 -3.46 11.09 -6.59
C TYR A 121 -3.62 12.62 -6.57
N GLU A 122 -3.82 13.23 -7.74
CA GLU A 122 -3.91 14.68 -7.92
C GLU A 122 -5.11 15.33 -7.20
N ARG A 123 -6.21 14.59 -6.98
CA ARG A 123 -7.40 15.09 -6.25
C ARG A 123 -7.19 15.29 -4.75
N ASP A 124 -6.18 14.63 -4.16
CA ASP A 124 -5.93 14.67 -2.72
C ASP A 124 -4.42 14.46 -2.46
N PRO A 125 -3.58 15.48 -2.74
CA PRO A 125 -2.14 15.39 -2.54
C PRO A 125 -1.81 15.28 -1.04
N SER A 126 -0.82 14.44 -0.74
CA SER A 126 -0.34 14.09 0.61
C SER A 126 0.20 15.27 1.42
#